data_AF-A0A523P6A7-F1
#
_entry.id   AF-A0A523P6A7-F1
#
_cell.length_a   1.000
_cell.length_b   1.000
_cell.length_c   1.000
_cell.angle_alpha   90.00
_cell.angle_beta   90.00
_cell.angle_gamma   90.00
#
_symmetry.space_group_name_H-M   'P 1'
#
loop_
_entity.id
_entity.type
_entity.pdbx_description
1 polymer ?
#
loop_
_entity_poly.entity_id
_entity_poly.type
_entity_poly.pdbx_seq_one_letter_code
_entity_poly.pdbx_strand_id
1 'polypeptide(L)'
;MDAFALLCNLHGNGPLTLRRLRRAGLHTLEEVASLPPEQLARVMAGPQSLALRFASEARELSRRVALEPLESEDEPGAAAPARTPARAPASSGAVPERAVSIRPRESVPAQASEPTLAPGPPAPDLNLARGDALLAPGLIEGLDRSLCERLVAQGVRTLETLHAMTELSFARAVGIPYTKLIELQYQARRQGRDVLVPAAPPQSRRGTFPRVPSLPAGPALPAGPALPAARNEPHTSEVSGPFV
;
A
#
# COMPACT_ATOMS: atom_id res chain seq x y z
N MET A 1 7.40 16.11 -14.84
CA MET A 1 7.30 15.78 -13.40
C MET A 1 8.43 14.83 -13.04
N ASP A 2 9.04 14.95 -11.85
CA ASP A 2 10.09 14.02 -11.40
C ASP A 2 9.49 12.61 -11.17
N ALA A 3 9.80 11.67 -12.05
CA ALA A 3 9.31 10.28 -11.99
C ALA A 3 9.68 9.60 -10.66
N PHE A 4 10.78 10.02 -10.04
CA PHE A 4 11.22 9.53 -8.74
C PHE A 4 10.26 9.96 -7.60
N ALA A 5 9.77 11.21 -7.67
CA ALA A 5 8.78 11.72 -6.73
C ALA A 5 7.43 11.02 -6.88
N LEU A 6 7.03 10.69 -8.12
CA LEU A 6 5.81 9.93 -8.42
C LEU A 6 5.84 8.55 -7.76
N LEU A 7 6.95 7.80 -7.93
CA LEU A 7 7.13 6.48 -7.31
C LEU A 7 7.01 6.56 -5.77
N CYS A 8 7.62 7.56 -5.16
CA CYS A 8 7.57 7.73 -3.70
C CYS A 8 6.14 7.98 -3.19
N ASN A 9 5.33 8.75 -3.94
CA ASN A 9 3.93 9.04 -3.59
C ASN A 9 3.05 7.78 -3.67
N LEU A 10 3.28 6.90 -4.66
CA LEU A 10 2.52 5.68 -4.86
C LEU A 10 2.61 4.71 -3.67
N HIS A 11 3.76 4.67 -3.00
CA HIS A 11 4.01 3.78 -1.86
C HIS A 11 3.71 4.40 -0.48
N GLY A 12 2.97 5.51 -0.42
CA GLY A 12 2.34 6.03 0.81
C GLY A 12 3.29 6.65 1.85
N ASN A 13 4.59 6.78 1.55
CA ASN A 13 5.59 7.38 2.44
C ASN A 13 6.38 8.54 1.78
N GLY A 14 5.81 9.08 0.69
CA GLY A 14 6.37 10.08 -0.25
C GLY A 14 7.62 10.84 0.20
N PRO A 15 7.50 11.90 1.02
CA PRO A 15 8.63 12.79 1.31
C PRO A 15 9.73 12.13 2.14
N LEU A 16 9.37 11.19 3.01
CA LEU A 16 10.29 10.58 3.98
C LEU A 16 11.15 9.51 3.31
N THR A 17 10.54 8.67 2.47
CA THR A 17 11.26 7.71 1.62
C THR A 17 12.21 8.44 0.68
N LEU A 18 11.76 9.50 0.04
CA LEU A 18 12.57 10.30 -0.89
C LEU A 18 13.80 10.92 -0.21
N ARG A 19 13.66 11.45 1.01
CA ARG A 19 14.80 11.96 1.79
C ARG A 19 15.81 10.86 2.14
N ARG A 20 15.35 9.65 2.46
CA ARG A 20 16.22 8.51 2.79
C ARG A 20 17.00 8.03 1.56
N LEU A 21 16.33 7.87 0.42
CA LEU A 21 16.96 7.49 -0.85
C LEU A 21 18.04 8.51 -1.27
N ARG A 22 17.71 9.81 -1.21
CA ARG A 22 18.69 10.87 -1.52
C ARG A 22 19.88 10.90 -0.57
N ARG A 23 19.67 10.65 0.73
CA ARG A 23 20.77 10.51 1.71
C ARG A 23 21.65 9.29 1.45
N ALA A 24 21.10 8.25 0.82
CA ALA A 24 21.85 7.08 0.39
C ALA A 24 22.54 7.27 -0.98
N GLY A 25 22.46 8.47 -1.57
CA GLY A 25 23.05 8.78 -2.89
C GLY A 25 22.26 8.22 -4.07
N LEU A 26 20.98 7.86 -3.86
CA LEU A 26 20.11 7.35 -4.92
C LEU A 26 19.27 8.50 -5.49
N HIS A 27 19.52 8.81 -6.76
CA HIS A 27 18.96 9.94 -7.49
C HIS A 27 18.13 9.51 -8.71
N THR A 28 18.34 8.30 -9.24
CA THR A 28 17.63 7.80 -10.44
C THR A 28 16.82 6.53 -10.18
N LEU A 29 15.86 6.26 -11.07
CA LEU A 29 15.06 5.03 -11.01
C LEU A 29 15.91 3.79 -11.31
N GLU A 30 16.91 3.88 -12.20
CA GLU A 30 17.83 2.75 -12.48
C GLU A 30 18.69 2.39 -11.27
N GLU A 31 19.18 3.38 -10.52
CA GLU A 31 19.97 3.16 -9.30
C GLU A 31 19.15 2.40 -8.24
N VAL A 32 17.90 2.82 -8.02
CA VAL A 32 17.00 2.12 -7.10
C VAL A 32 16.70 0.70 -7.58
N ALA A 33 16.46 0.53 -8.89
CA ALA A 33 16.13 -0.75 -9.50
C ALA A 33 17.29 -1.76 -9.50
N SER A 34 18.53 -1.29 -9.48
CA SER A 34 19.76 -2.11 -9.47
C SER A 34 20.22 -2.48 -8.06
N LEU A 35 19.73 -1.79 -7.03
CA LEU A 35 20.08 -2.07 -5.64
C LEU A 35 19.54 -3.44 -5.18
N PRO A 36 20.32 -4.24 -4.41
CA PRO A 36 19.81 -5.45 -3.78
C PRO A 36 18.64 -5.16 -2.83
N PRO A 37 17.60 -6.02 -2.79
CA PRO A 37 16.40 -5.74 -2.02
C PRO A 37 16.65 -5.65 -0.51
N GLU A 38 17.68 -6.32 0.01
CA GLU A 38 18.10 -6.23 1.41
C GLU A 38 18.67 -4.86 1.74
N GLN A 39 19.47 -4.29 0.84
CA GLN A 39 20.03 -2.95 1.01
C GLN A 39 18.94 -1.90 0.87
N LEU A 40 18.04 -2.06 -0.10
CA LEU A 40 16.94 -1.14 -0.33
C LEU A 40 15.98 -1.12 0.87
N ALA A 41 15.69 -2.29 1.45
CA ALA A 41 14.90 -2.40 2.68
C ALA A 41 15.54 -1.65 3.86
N ARG A 42 16.87 -1.71 4.01
CA ARG A 42 17.61 -0.95 5.03
C ARG A 42 17.52 0.55 4.79
N VAL A 43 17.72 1.01 3.55
CA VAL A 43 17.62 2.44 3.18
C VAL A 43 16.21 2.96 3.44
N MET A 44 15.19 2.20 3.06
CA MET A 44 13.78 2.57 3.26
C MET A 44 13.32 2.40 4.71
N ALA A 45 14.09 1.70 5.55
CA ALA A 45 13.73 1.24 6.89
C ALA A 45 12.34 0.55 6.92
N GLY A 46 12.14 -0.40 6.01
CA GLY A 46 10.89 -1.14 5.82
C GLY A 46 11.11 -2.64 5.61
N PRO A 47 10.02 -3.42 5.47
CA PRO A 47 10.13 -4.85 5.20
C PRO A 47 10.68 -5.12 3.79
N GLN A 48 11.39 -6.24 3.62
CA GLN A 48 11.98 -6.64 2.32
C GLN A 48 10.93 -6.81 1.22
N SER A 49 9.72 -7.24 1.56
CA SER A 49 8.59 -7.35 0.62
C SER A 49 8.19 -6.01 0.00
N LEU A 50 8.29 -4.91 0.77
CA LEU A 50 8.05 -3.55 0.26
C LEU A 50 9.18 -3.12 -0.66
N ALA A 51 10.43 -3.37 -0.29
CA ALA A 51 11.60 -3.04 -1.12
C ALA A 51 11.56 -3.77 -2.48
N LEU A 52 11.17 -5.04 -2.50
CA LEU A 52 11.00 -5.80 -3.74
C LEU A 52 9.95 -5.17 -4.66
N ARG A 53 8.77 -4.84 -4.12
CA ARG A 53 7.72 -4.17 -4.88
C ARG A 53 8.18 -2.81 -5.41
N PHE A 54 8.85 -2.03 -4.56
CA PHE A 54 9.39 -0.72 -4.90
C PHE A 54 10.39 -0.81 -6.06
N ALA A 55 11.32 -1.77 -6.02
CA ALA A 55 12.29 -2.00 -7.09
C ALA A 55 11.62 -2.47 -8.39
N SER A 56 10.61 -3.34 -8.31
CA SER A 56 9.82 -3.77 -9.47
C SER A 56 9.08 -2.60 -10.13
N GLU A 57 8.43 -1.75 -9.34
CA GLU A 57 7.73 -0.57 -9.85
C GLU A 57 8.68 0.49 -10.40
N ALA A 58 9.86 0.67 -9.78
CA ALA A 58 10.90 1.55 -10.32
C ALA A 58 11.35 1.12 -11.73
N ARG A 59 11.54 -0.19 -11.96
CA ARG A 59 11.89 -0.75 -13.28
C ARG A 59 10.79 -0.55 -14.31
N GLU A 60 9.55 -0.77 -13.91
CA GLU A 60 8.41 -0.60 -14.81
C GLU A 60 8.22 0.89 -15.17
N LEU A 61 8.36 1.78 -14.19
CA LEU A 61 8.25 3.21 -14.42
C LEU A 61 9.40 3.73 -15.29
N SER A 62 10.64 3.25 -15.08
CA SER A 62 11.78 3.65 -15.93
C SER A 62 11.58 3.21 -17.38
N ARG A 63 11.03 2.01 -17.63
CA ARG A 63 10.68 1.56 -18.99
C ARG A 63 9.66 2.45 -19.66
N ARG A 64 8.63 2.88 -18.93
CA ARG A 64 7.58 3.77 -19.49
C ARG A 64 8.13 5.14 -19.82
N VAL A 65 8.92 5.71 -18.92
CA VAL A 65 9.57 7.01 -19.13
C VAL A 65 10.60 6.95 -20.27
N ALA A 66 11.26 5.80 -20.48
CA ALA A 66 12.18 5.64 -21.61
C ALA A 66 11.47 5.48 -22.97
N LEU A 67 10.26 4.91 -22.98
CA LEU A 67 9.45 4.70 -24.21
C LEU A 67 8.69 5.93 -24.65
N GLU A 68 8.37 6.80 -23.71
CA GLU A 68 7.83 8.13 -23.97
C GLU A 68 8.97 9.12 -23.76
N PRO A 69 9.91 9.27 -24.73
CA PRO A 69 10.81 10.40 -24.71
C PRO A 69 9.90 11.61 -24.82
N LEU A 70 9.52 12.15 -23.66
CA LEU A 70 8.80 13.39 -23.53
C LEU A 70 9.60 14.35 -24.37
N GLU A 71 9.04 14.77 -25.50
CA GLU A 71 9.61 15.82 -26.32
C GLU A 71 9.85 16.96 -25.34
N SER A 72 11.12 17.18 -24.98
CA SER A 72 11.48 18.17 -23.98
C SER A 72 10.98 19.49 -24.54
N GLU A 73 9.87 20.00 -24.00
CA GLU A 73 9.32 21.32 -24.36
C GLU A 73 10.30 22.45 -24.00
N ASP A 74 11.48 22.11 -23.46
CA ASP A 74 12.70 22.92 -23.50
C ASP A 74 13.33 22.93 -24.90
N GLU A 75 12.58 23.38 -25.91
CA GLU A 75 13.21 24.09 -27.03
C GLU A 75 13.46 25.52 -26.49
N PRO A 76 14.71 25.88 -26.16
CA PRO A 76 15.03 27.24 -25.77
C PRO A 76 14.77 28.11 -26.99
N GLY A 77 13.62 28.78 -26.99
CA GLY A 77 13.29 29.84 -27.94
C GLY A 77 14.45 30.82 -28.00
N ALA A 78 15.28 30.64 -29.02
CA ALA A 78 16.39 31.51 -29.33
C ALA A 78 15.82 32.87 -29.70
N ALA A 79 16.06 33.83 -28.80
CA ALA A 79 16.20 35.25 -29.04
C ALA A 79 15.04 36.01 -29.72
N ALA A 80 14.28 36.75 -28.90
CA ALA A 80 13.87 38.11 -29.28
C ALA A 80 14.31 39.09 -28.18
N PRO A 81 15.17 40.09 -28.49
CA PRO A 81 15.72 40.99 -27.48
C PRO A 81 14.72 42.10 -27.09
N ALA A 82 14.72 42.39 -25.80
CA ALA A 82 14.51 43.70 -25.18
C ALA A 82 13.30 44.54 -25.61
N ARG A 83 12.24 44.52 -24.79
CA ARG A 83 11.51 45.76 -24.44
C ARG A 83 11.18 45.82 -22.97
N THR A 84 11.89 46.71 -22.28
CA THR A 84 11.55 47.26 -20.97
C THR A 84 10.30 48.15 -21.10
N PRO A 85 9.29 47.96 -20.24
CA PRO A 85 8.79 49.09 -19.43
C PRO A 85 8.60 48.65 -17.98
N ALA A 86 9.27 49.30 -17.02
CA ALA A 86 8.74 50.45 -16.30
C ALA A 86 7.50 50.15 -15.42
N ARG A 87 7.79 49.64 -14.21
CA ARG A 87 7.28 50.09 -12.90
C ARG A 87 5.96 50.90 -12.88
N ALA A 88 4.91 50.33 -12.30
CA ALA A 88 3.97 50.98 -11.35
C ALA A 88 2.99 49.95 -10.71
N PRO A 89 2.37 50.26 -9.55
CA PRO A 89 1.99 49.26 -8.55
C PRO A 89 0.48 48.99 -8.42
N ALA A 90 0.18 47.93 -7.65
CA ALA A 90 -1.03 47.69 -6.86
C ALA A 90 -2.39 47.65 -7.59
N SER A 91 -2.97 46.45 -7.68
CA SER A 91 -4.41 46.31 -7.47
C SER A 91 -4.69 45.05 -6.65
N SER A 92 -5.13 45.30 -5.42
CA SER A 92 -5.94 44.39 -4.63
C SER A 92 -7.17 44.01 -5.45
N GLY A 93 -7.22 42.76 -5.92
CA GLY A 93 -8.35 42.20 -6.64
C GLY A 93 -8.96 41.07 -5.83
N ALA A 94 -9.94 41.42 -5.00
CA ALA A 94 -10.79 40.48 -4.30
C ALA A 94 -11.38 39.47 -5.30
N VAL A 95 -11.08 38.19 -5.10
CA VAL A 95 -11.74 37.11 -5.84
C VAL A 95 -13.15 36.97 -5.27
N PRO A 96 -14.21 37.16 -6.05
CA PRO A 96 -15.55 36.93 -5.57
C PRO A 96 -15.74 35.43 -5.32
N GLU A 97 -16.03 35.11 -4.06
CA GLU A 97 -16.53 33.84 -3.57
C GLU A 97 -17.79 33.49 -4.38
N ARG A 98 -17.61 32.65 -5.40
CA ARG A 98 -18.69 32.19 -6.27
C ARG A 98 -19.48 31.17 -5.46
N ALA A 99 -20.45 31.66 -4.70
CA ALA A 99 -21.47 30.87 -4.04
C ALA A 99 -22.15 29.97 -5.09
N VAL A 100 -21.77 28.70 -5.10
CA VAL A 100 -22.50 27.66 -5.80
C VAL A 100 -23.81 27.50 -5.06
N SER A 101 -24.83 28.21 -5.54
CA SER A 101 -26.22 28.04 -5.15
C SER A 101 -26.66 26.63 -5.56
N ILE A 102 -26.41 25.66 -4.69
CA ILE A 102 -26.98 24.32 -4.76
C ILE A 102 -28.49 24.49 -4.60
N ARG A 103 -29.23 24.45 -5.71
CA ARG A 103 -30.69 24.44 -5.68
C ARG A 103 -31.16 23.23 -4.86
N PRO A 104 -32.08 23.42 -3.89
CA PRO A 104 -32.77 22.29 -3.26
C PRO A 104 -33.44 21.49 -4.37
N ARG A 105 -33.05 20.22 -4.51
CA ARG A 105 -33.65 19.31 -5.47
C ARG A 105 -35.08 19.07 -5.00
N GLU A 106 -36.02 19.67 -5.73
CA GLU A 106 -37.46 19.54 -5.54
C GLU A 106 -37.82 18.06 -5.44
N SER A 107 -38.37 17.71 -4.28
CA SER A 107 -38.84 16.38 -3.92
C SER A 107 -39.94 15.95 -4.89
N VAL A 108 -39.61 15.07 -5.83
CA VAL A 108 -40.62 14.39 -6.64
C VAL A 108 -41.40 13.46 -5.71
N PRO A 109 -42.74 13.57 -5.63
CA PRO A 109 -43.54 12.69 -4.79
C PRO A 109 -43.43 11.24 -5.28
N ALA A 110 -43.16 10.36 -4.32
CA ALA A 110 -43.11 8.93 -4.47
C ALA A 110 -44.41 8.40 -5.10
N GLN A 111 -44.33 8.00 -6.37
CA GLN A 111 -45.28 7.04 -6.92
C GLN A 111 -44.89 5.67 -6.37
N ALA A 112 -45.68 5.21 -5.41
CA ALA A 112 -45.71 3.84 -4.95
C ALA A 112 -46.06 2.92 -6.13
N SER A 113 -45.03 2.31 -6.72
CA SER A 113 -45.17 1.06 -7.43
C SER A 113 -44.62 -0.01 -6.50
N GLU A 114 -45.51 -0.70 -5.79
CA GLU A 114 -45.16 -1.94 -5.09
C GLU A 114 -44.67 -2.93 -6.15
N PRO A 115 -43.38 -3.33 -6.15
CA PRO A 115 -42.97 -4.47 -6.93
C PRO A 115 -43.49 -5.69 -6.16
N THR A 116 -44.52 -6.34 -6.71
CA THR A 116 -44.91 -7.70 -6.35
C THR A 116 -43.67 -8.60 -6.49
N LEU A 117 -42.96 -8.79 -5.38
CA LEU A 117 -41.89 -9.76 -5.25
C LEU A 117 -42.55 -11.14 -5.39
N ALA A 118 -42.36 -11.75 -6.56
CA ALA A 118 -42.49 -13.19 -6.67
C ALA A 118 -41.54 -13.82 -5.62
N PRO A 119 -42.00 -14.78 -4.80
CA PRO A 119 -41.12 -15.48 -3.88
C PRO A 119 -40.05 -16.20 -4.69
N GLY A 120 -38.83 -15.66 -4.66
CA GLY A 120 -37.66 -16.31 -5.23
C GLY A 120 -37.45 -17.67 -4.56
N PRO A 121 -36.87 -18.65 -5.29
CA PRO A 121 -36.65 -20.00 -4.79
C PRO A 121 -35.91 -19.95 -3.44
N PRO A 122 -36.26 -20.82 -2.48
CA PRO A 122 -35.60 -20.85 -1.18
C PRO A 122 -34.10 -21.02 -1.39
N ALA A 123 -33.34 -20.09 -0.82
CA ALA A 123 -31.89 -20.14 -0.81
C ALA A 123 -31.44 -21.50 -0.25
N PRO A 124 -30.31 -22.05 -0.75
CA PRO A 124 -29.82 -23.34 -0.29
C PRO A 124 -29.63 -23.32 1.23
N ASP A 125 -30.18 -24.34 1.90
CA ASP A 125 -29.93 -24.65 3.30
C ASP A 125 -28.43 -24.93 3.50
N LEU A 126 -27.67 -23.86 3.75
CA LEU A 126 -26.27 -23.94 4.14
C LEU A 126 -26.22 -24.38 5.61
N ASN A 127 -25.99 -25.69 5.77
CA ASN A 127 -25.53 -26.39 6.96
C ASN A 127 -24.94 -25.48 8.07
N LEU A 128 -25.75 -25.18 9.10
CA LEU A 128 -25.38 -24.45 10.34
C LEU A 128 -24.43 -25.23 11.28
N ALA A 129 -23.66 -26.19 10.76
CA ALA A 129 -22.93 -27.16 11.56
C ALA A 129 -21.41 -26.92 11.54
N ARG A 130 -20.95 -25.67 11.75
CA ARG A 130 -19.62 -25.35 12.33
C ARG A 130 -19.41 -23.84 12.43
N GLY A 131 -19.50 -23.29 13.64
CA GLY A 131 -18.75 -22.09 14.00
C GLY A 131 -19.19 -20.76 13.37
N ASP A 132 -20.42 -20.65 12.88
CA ASP A 132 -20.96 -19.38 12.39
C ASP A 132 -21.25 -18.44 13.57
N ALA A 133 -20.21 -17.73 14.01
CA ALA A 133 -20.38 -16.59 14.89
C ALA A 133 -21.27 -15.56 14.17
N LEU A 134 -22.53 -15.50 14.61
CA LEU A 134 -23.50 -14.52 14.12
C LEU A 134 -22.93 -13.12 14.35
N LEU A 135 -23.07 -12.26 13.34
CA LEU A 135 -22.70 -10.85 13.40
C LEU A 135 -23.45 -10.19 14.57
N ALA A 136 -22.69 -9.75 15.56
CA ALA A 136 -23.20 -9.01 16.71
C ALA A 136 -22.57 -7.61 16.76
N PRO A 137 -23.31 -6.57 17.19
CA PRO A 137 -22.75 -5.24 17.35
C PRO A 137 -21.63 -5.26 18.40
N GLY A 138 -20.54 -4.53 18.13
CA GLY A 138 -19.36 -4.52 18.98
C GLY A 138 -18.43 -5.73 18.85
N LEU A 139 -18.75 -6.69 17.98
CA LEU A 139 -17.86 -7.82 17.71
C LEU A 139 -16.54 -7.34 17.09
N ILE A 140 -16.63 -6.43 16.10
CA ILE A 140 -15.49 -5.75 15.48
C ILE A 140 -15.60 -4.22 15.69
N GLU A 141 -14.45 -3.54 15.69
CA GLU A 141 -14.37 -2.12 16.01
C GLU A 141 -15.01 -1.25 14.90
N GLY A 142 -16.06 -0.51 15.28
CA GLY A 142 -16.83 0.31 14.35
C GLY A 142 -18.02 -0.42 13.68
N LEU A 143 -18.31 -1.66 14.09
CA LEU A 143 -19.58 -2.32 13.80
C LEU A 143 -20.62 -1.92 14.86
N ASP A 144 -21.29 -0.80 14.62
CA ASP A 144 -22.41 -0.35 15.45
C ASP A 144 -23.69 -1.17 15.17
N ARG A 145 -24.70 -0.98 16.03
CA ARG A 145 -25.99 -1.67 15.92
C ARG A 145 -26.72 -1.38 14.60
N SER A 146 -26.72 -0.12 14.18
CA SER A 146 -27.41 0.30 12.95
C SER A 146 -26.77 -0.28 11.69
N LEU A 147 -25.45 -0.43 11.69
CA LEU A 147 -24.68 -1.01 10.62
C LEU A 147 -24.88 -2.52 10.58
N CYS A 148 -24.87 -3.17 11.75
CA CYS A 148 -25.15 -4.59 11.87
C CYS A 148 -26.55 -4.93 11.33
N GLU A 149 -27.57 -4.16 11.70
CA GLU A 149 -28.95 -4.34 11.19
C GLU A 149 -29.02 -4.18 9.66
N ARG A 150 -28.33 -3.19 9.09
CA ARG A 150 -28.24 -3.00 7.63
C ARG A 150 -27.51 -4.13 6.92
N LEU A 151 -26.42 -4.65 7.48
CA LEU A 151 -25.67 -5.78 6.92
C LEU A 151 -26.52 -7.06 6.93
N VAL A 152 -27.24 -7.31 8.03
CA VAL A 152 -28.16 -8.45 8.17
C VAL A 152 -29.33 -8.34 7.18
N ALA A 153 -29.85 -7.13 6.96
CA ALA A 153 -30.87 -6.87 5.94
C ALA A 153 -30.38 -7.17 4.51
N GLN A 154 -29.08 -7.06 4.24
CA GLN A 154 -28.45 -7.44 2.97
C GLN A 154 -28.01 -8.93 2.94
N GLY A 155 -28.40 -9.73 3.95
CA GLY A 155 -28.08 -11.16 4.01
C GLY A 155 -26.70 -11.50 4.59
N VAL A 156 -25.94 -10.51 5.06
CA VAL A 156 -24.64 -10.74 5.69
C VAL A 156 -24.83 -11.06 7.17
N ARG A 157 -24.71 -12.35 7.51
CA ARG A 157 -24.99 -12.87 8.85
C ARG A 157 -23.76 -13.33 9.63
N THR A 158 -22.63 -13.52 8.95
CA THR A 158 -21.39 -14.01 9.57
C THR A 158 -20.19 -13.17 9.15
N LEU A 159 -19.11 -13.18 9.95
CA LEU A 159 -17.85 -12.51 9.57
C LEU A 159 -17.26 -13.06 8.27
N GLU A 160 -17.49 -14.34 7.96
CA GLU A 160 -17.04 -14.96 6.72
C GLU A 160 -17.80 -14.40 5.50
N THR A 161 -19.13 -14.30 5.59
CA THR A 161 -19.92 -13.66 4.53
C THR A 161 -19.54 -12.20 4.33
N LEU A 162 -19.23 -11.47 5.41
CA LEU A 162 -18.75 -10.09 5.33
C LEU A 162 -17.38 -9.99 4.63
N HIS A 163 -16.48 -10.95 4.87
CA HIS A 163 -15.17 -11.00 4.23
C HIS A 163 -15.27 -11.32 2.73
N ALA A 164 -16.19 -12.21 2.34
CA ALA A 164 -16.39 -12.60 0.95
C ALA A 164 -16.94 -11.46 0.07
N MET A 165 -17.62 -10.48 0.66
CA MET A 165 -18.28 -9.38 -0.04
C MET A 165 -17.29 -8.26 -0.39
N THR A 166 -16.62 -8.35 -1.55
CA THR A 166 -15.64 -7.34 -2.01
C THR A 166 -16.22 -6.30 -2.97
N GLU A 167 -17.50 -6.37 -3.30
CA GLU A 167 -18.08 -5.51 -4.35
C GLU A 167 -18.36 -4.08 -3.89
N LEU A 168 -18.06 -3.10 -4.76
CA LEU A 168 -18.37 -1.69 -4.54
C LEU A 168 -19.89 -1.41 -4.49
N SER A 169 -20.67 -2.20 -5.22
CA SER A 169 -22.14 -2.19 -5.22
C SER A 169 -22.71 -2.39 -3.82
N PHE A 170 -22.11 -3.31 -3.06
CA PHE A 170 -22.52 -3.64 -1.70
C PHE A 170 -22.34 -2.46 -0.72
N ALA A 171 -21.20 -1.76 -0.78
CA ALA A 171 -20.96 -0.58 0.06
C ALA A 171 -22.03 0.51 -0.16
N ARG A 172 -22.45 0.70 -1.42
CA ARG A 172 -23.52 1.64 -1.77
C ARG A 172 -24.89 1.17 -1.26
N ALA A 173 -25.20 -0.12 -1.38
CA ALA A 173 -26.47 -0.68 -0.91
C ALA A 173 -26.64 -0.57 0.62
N VAL A 174 -25.56 -0.82 1.37
CA VAL A 174 -25.54 -0.68 2.84
C VAL A 174 -25.52 0.79 3.27
N GLY A 175 -25.09 1.69 2.38
CA GLY A 175 -24.94 3.12 2.69
C GLY A 175 -23.75 3.40 3.59
N ILE A 176 -22.60 2.78 3.29
CA ILE A 176 -21.33 3.07 3.97
C ILE A 176 -20.23 3.46 2.96
N PRO A 177 -19.25 4.28 3.39
CA PRO A 177 -18.05 4.52 2.60
C PRO A 177 -17.32 3.21 2.29
N TYR A 178 -16.81 3.06 1.07
CA TYR A 178 -16.07 1.86 0.65
C TYR A 178 -14.84 1.60 1.52
N THR A 179 -14.14 2.65 1.94
CA THR A 179 -13.01 2.55 2.88
C THR A 179 -13.41 1.89 4.19
N LYS A 180 -14.60 2.20 4.71
CA LYS A 180 -15.12 1.60 5.94
C LYS A 180 -15.44 0.11 5.76
N LEU A 181 -15.97 -0.28 4.59
CA LEU A 181 -16.19 -1.68 4.27
C LEU A 181 -14.87 -2.48 4.26
N ILE A 182 -13.81 -1.92 3.65
CA ILE A 182 -12.48 -2.55 3.64
C ILE A 182 -11.91 -2.71 5.06
N GLU A 183 -12.06 -1.71 5.92
CA GLU A 183 -11.66 -1.80 7.33
C GLU A 183 -12.39 -2.95 8.05
N LEU A 184 -13.70 -3.05 7.88
CA LEU A 184 -14.52 -4.09 8.50
C LEU A 184 -14.14 -5.48 7.98
N GLN A 185 -13.89 -5.64 6.68
CA GLN A 185 -13.39 -6.89 6.10
C GLN A 185 -12.04 -7.29 6.68
N TYR A 186 -11.12 -6.32 6.85
CA TYR A 186 -9.81 -6.57 7.43
C TYR A 186 -9.94 -7.05 8.88
N GLN A 187 -10.78 -6.40 9.68
CA GLN A 187 -11.06 -6.79 11.07
C GLN A 187 -11.74 -8.16 11.15
N ALA A 188 -12.73 -8.43 10.30
CA ALA A 188 -13.40 -9.72 10.20
C ALA A 188 -12.41 -10.86 9.91
N ARG A 189 -11.48 -10.64 8.96
CA ARG A 189 -10.41 -11.59 8.64
C ARG A 189 -9.45 -11.81 9.80
N ARG A 190 -9.11 -10.74 10.54
CA ARG A 190 -8.24 -10.83 11.71
C ARG A 190 -8.89 -11.67 12.82
N GLN A 191 -10.17 -11.42 13.13
CA GLN A 191 -10.89 -12.19 14.15
C GLN A 191 -11.17 -13.63 13.74
N GLY A 192 -11.49 -13.89 12.47
CA GLY A 192 -11.67 -15.26 11.98
C GLY A 192 -10.41 -16.12 12.15
N ARG A 193 -9.22 -15.52 12.06
CA ARG A 193 -7.95 -16.23 12.33
C ARG A 193 -7.77 -16.55 13.80
N ASP A 194 -8.15 -15.64 14.71
CA ASP A 194 -8.02 -15.87 16.15
C ASP A 194 -8.98 -16.97 16.65
N VAL A 195 -10.14 -17.15 15.99
CA VAL A 195 -11.11 -18.22 16.33
C VAL A 195 -10.70 -19.58 15.77
N LEU A 196 -10.10 -19.62 14.58
CA LEU A 196 -9.68 -20.87 13.91
C LEU A 196 -8.33 -21.42 14.36
N VAL A 197 -7.58 -20.70 15.18
CA VAL A 197 -6.49 -21.30 15.95
C VAL A 197 -7.12 -21.79 17.25
N PRO A 198 -7.61 -23.05 17.34
CA PRO A 198 -7.96 -23.60 18.64
C PRO A 198 -6.73 -23.42 19.50
N ALA A 199 -6.87 -22.70 20.61
CA ALA A 199 -5.81 -22.50 21.58
C ALA A 199 -5.15 -23.86 21.79
N ALA A 200 -3.97 -24.04 21.21
CA ALA A 200 -3.29 -25.33 21.27
C ALA A 200 -3.26 -25.65 22.76
N PRO A 201 -3.84 -26.79 23.20
CA PRO A 201 -3.96 -27.09 24.62
C PRO A 201 -2.58 -26.87 25.21
N PRO A 202 -2.46 -26.10 26.31
CA PRO A 202 -1.18 -25.68 26.85
C PRO A 202 -0.34 -26.95 26.94
N GLN A 203 0.62 -27.09 26.02
CA GLN A 203 1.44 -28.28 25.95
C GLN A 203 2.14 -28.29 27.29
N SER A 204 1.65 -29.16 28.15
CA SER A 204 2.12 -29.29 29.51
C SER A 204 3.57 -29.66 29.33
N ARG A 205 4.46 -28.69 29.51
CA ARG A 205 5.91 -28.89 29.61
C ARG A 205 6.20 -29.65 30.90
N ARG A 206 5.64 -30.85 31.04
CA ARG A 206 6.31 -31.98 31.68
C ARG A 206 7.13 -32.57 30.54
N GLY A 207 8.38 -32.16 30.36
CA GLY A 207 9.40 -32.46 31.35
C GLY A 207 10.02 -33.82 31.02
N THR A 208 10.44 -34.01 29.77
CA THR A 208 11.42 -35.04 29.40
C THR A 208 12.13 -34.54 28.15
N PHE A 209 13.12 -33.66 28.34
CA PHE A 209 14.13 -33.50 27.32
C PHE A 209 14.78 -34.87 27.12
N PRO A 210 14.82 -35.44 25.90
CA PRO A 210 15.71 -36.56 25.64
C PRO A 210 17.12 -36.03 25.92
N ARG A 211 17.76 -36.62 26.93
CA ARG A 211 19.14 -36.38 27.31
C ARG A 211 19.97 -36.54 26.03
N VAL A 212 20.44 -35.41 25.49
CA VAL A 212 21.31 -35.41 24.31
C VAL A 212 22.52 -36.27 24.68
N PRO A 213 22.81 -37.36 23.95
CA PRO A 213 24.02 -38.12 24.21
C PRO A 213 25.21 -37.19 23.95
N SER A 214 26.01 -37.00 24.98
CA SER A 214 27.26 -36.25 24.93
C SER A 214 28.11 -36.78 23.78
N LEU A 215 28.24 -36.00 22.71
CA LEU A 215 29.16 -36.29 21.62
C LEU A 215 30.59 -36.30 22.19
N PRO A 216 31.40 -37.33 21.92
CA PRO A 216 32.80 -37.33 22.30
C PRO A 216 33.53 -36.19 21.58
N ALA A 217 34.40 -35.50 22.30
CA ALA A 217 35.25 -34.44 21.78
C ALA A 217 35.99 -34.93 20.53
N GLY A 218 35.57 -34.42 19.37
CA GLY A 218 36.27 -34.66 18.11
C GLY A 218 37.64 -33.96 18.12
N PRO A 219 38.65 -34.54 17.45
CA PRO A 219 40.00 -33.99 17.40
C PRO A 219 40.03 -32.62 16.73
N ALA A 220 40.90 -31.76 17.26
CA ALA A 220 41.14 -30.40 16.80
C ALA A 220 41.35 -30.34 15.27
N LEU A 221 40.53 -29.54 14.61
CA LEU A 221 40.71 -29.22 13.19
C LEU A 221 42.06 -28.51 12.98
N PRO A 222 42.83 -28.88 11.94
CA PRO A 222 44.06 -28.19 11.61
C PRO A 222 43.76 -26.77 11.13
N ALA A 223 44.61 -25.82 11.55
CA ALA A 223 44.58 -24.43 11.14
C ALA A 223 44.54 -24.31 9.61
N GLY A 224 43.45 -23.76 9.09
CA GLY A 224 43.32 -23.44 7.68
C GLY A 224 44.33 -22.37 7.24
N PRO A 225 44.75 -22.37 5.96
CA PRO A 225 45.75 -21.45 5.45
C PRO A 225 45.25 -19.99 5.48
N ALA A 226 46.18 -19.10 5.85
CA ALA A 226 45.97 -17.67 5.91
C ALA A 226 45.47 -17.10 4.57
N LEU A 227 44.38 -16.36 4.62
CA LEU A 227 43.85 -15.57 3.51
C LEU A 227 44.93 -14.57 3.03
N PRO A 228 45.19 -14.46 1.71
CA PRO A 228 46.08 -13.44 1.18
C PRO A 228 45.47 -12.05 1.36
N ALA A 229 46.28 -11.14 1.92
CA ALA A 229 45.96 -9.74 2.07
C ALA A 229 45.63 -9.11 0.70
N ALA A 230 44.39 -8.64 0.55
CA ALA A 230 43.98 -7.86 -0.60
C ALA A 230 44.78 -6.56 -0.63
N ARG A 231 45.70 -6.45 -1.60
CA ARG A 231 46.35 -5.19 -1.98
C ARG A 231 45.30 -4.27 -2.57
N ASN A 232 44.97 -3.21 -1.83
CA ASN A 232 44.32 -2.03 -2.40
C ASN A 232 45.32 -1.31 -3.31
N GLU A 233 45.16 -1.44 -4.63
CA GLU A 233 45.81 -0.53 -5.56
C GLU A 233 44.92 0.71 -5.76
N PRO A 234 45.46 1.93 -5.60
CA PRO A 234 44.71 3.16 -5.85
C PRO A 234 44.56 3.36 -7.36
N HIS A 235 43.33 3.29 -7.86
CA HIS A 235 43.00 3.77 -9.20
C HIS A 235 43.14 5.29 -9.26
N THR A 236 44.28 5.77 -9.77
CA THR A 236 44.45 7.13 -10.29
C THR A 236 43.69 7.22 -11.62
N SER A 237 42.53 7.86 -11.60
CA SER A 237 41.83 8.26 -12.83
C SER A 237 42.44 9.57 -13.33
N GLU A 238 43.36 9.48 -14.29
CA GLU A 238 43.68 10.59 -15.18
C GLU A 238 42.48 10.81 -16.11
N VAL A 239 41.72 11.89 -15.89
CA VAL A 239 40.82 12.44 -16.92
C VAL A 239 41.55 13.60 -17.57
N SER A 240 42.16 13.27 -18.70
CA SER A 240 42.79 14.20 -19.62
C SER A 240 41.76 14.69 -20.63
N GLY A 241 41.73 16.01 -20.86
CA GLY A 241 41.26 16.59 -22.12
C GLY A 241 40.20 17.68 -22.03
N PRO A 242 40.54 18.95 -22.36
CA PRO A 242 39.56 19.94 -22.79
C PRO A 242 39.27 19.77 -24.29
N PHE A 243 38.00 19.71 -24.67
CA PHE A 243 37.59 19.95 -26.06
C PHE A 243 37.28 21.44 -26.24
N VAL A 244 37.93 22.00 -27.26
CA VAL A 244 37.85 23.37 -27.76
C VAL A 244 36.49 23.66 -28.37
#